data_AF-A0A9D1U1Y4-F1
#
_entry.id   AF-A0A9D1U1Y4-F1
#
_cell.length_a   1.000
_cell.length_b   1.000
_cell.length_c   1.000
_cell.angle_alpha   90.00
_cell.angle_beta   90.00
_cell.angle_gamma   90.00
#
_symmetry.space_group_name_H-M   'P 1'
#
loop_
_entity.id
_entity.type
_entity.pdbx_description
1 polymer ?
#
loop_
_entity_poly.entity_id
_entity_poly.type
_entity_poly.pdbx_seq_one_letter_code
_entity_poly.pdbx_strand_id
1 'polypeptide(L)'
;MNNIGDQFMSVLNSIIDFIPNLISAILFLILAWIIAVIVKNIIVKGLKAIGFDKWLEKKGVSSPDEAQRESEGLIATLGKLAYFLVFILFLPPVFDALNMQSVSDPIREMMTAVLNFIPRLFVAGVLVLLGLYLAKILGKLVTNLLKSLNASKFNSYVNFGDKSKEGIDIPNAVGWIVAVLIGLFFVVQALSVLNLEVFNTIGTAIIAYIPLVISALIILALGFIGGNLLSTVITKSTGNAFVGEIAKYLIIIVAVFMTLDQLNFAQSIVNLAFLFILGAVAIAFAISFGIGGRTFAEKQLHKFEDKVQKEDRGNQ
;
A
#
# COMPACT_ATOMS: atom_id res chain seq x y z
N MET A 1 47.09 -47.14 29.68
CA MET A 1 45.92 -47.15 30.57
C MET A 1 45.78 -45.74 31.10
N ASN A 2 44.91 -44.93 30.49
CA ASN A 2 44.56 -43.63 31.08
C ASN A 2 43.82 -43.95 32.38
N ASN A 3 44.38 -43.52 33.51
CA ASN A 3 43.89 -43.91 34.80
C ASN A 3 42.49 -43.33 34.99
N ILE A 4 41.54 -44.17 35.39
CA ILE A 4 40.20 -43.75 35.81
C ILE A 4 40.30 -42.63 36.87
N GLY A 5 41.38 -42.62 37.66
CA GLY A 5 41.71 -41.52 38.57
C GLY A 5 41.92 -40.17 37.89
N ASP A 6 42.57 -40.10 36.73
CA ASP A 6 42.79 -38.84 36.00
C ASP A 6 41.48 -38.28 35.44
N GLN A 7 40.59 -39.17 34.95
CA GLN A 7 39.25 -38.79 34.51
C GLN A 7 38.37 -38.32 35.69
N PHE A 8 38.45 -39.00 36.84
CA PHE A 8 37.73 -38.60 38.05
C PHE A 8 38.22 -37.24 38.57
N MET A 9 39.54 -37.02 38.62
CA MET A 9 40.11 -35.74 39.04
C MET A 9 39.75 -34.61 38.06
N SER A 10 39.67 -34.89 36.75
CA SER A 10 39.20 -33.92 35.77
C SER A 10 37.73 -33.51 36.02
N VAL A 11 36.85 -34.46 36.33
CA VAL A 11 35.44 -34.16 36.65
C VAL A 11 35.33 -33.40 37.97
N LEU A 12 36.10 -33.78 38.98
CA LEU A 12 36.16 -33.11 40.28
C LEU A 12 36.62 -31.66 40.13
N ASN A 13 37.65 -31.40 39.33
CA ASN A 13 38.12 -30.06 39.02
C ASN A 13 37.03 -29.23 38.30
N SER A 14 36.32 -29.80 37.32
CA SER A 14 35.19 -29.12 36.67
C SER A 14 34.07 -28.73 37.64
N ILE A 15 33.78 -29.57 38.64
CA ILE A 15 32.78 -29.26 39.69
C ILE A 15 33.28 -28.14 40.61
N ILE A 16 34.56 -28.15 40.97
CA ILE A 16 35.16 -27.10 41.80
C ILE A 16 35.16 -25.76 41.05
N ASP A 17 35.56 -25.76 39.77
CA ASP A 17 35.58 -24.58 38.90
C ASP A 17 34.15 -24.07 38.60
N PHE A 18 33.13 -24.92 38.71
CA PHE A 18 31.74 -24.50 38.58
C PHE A 18 31.26 -23.63 39.74
N ILE A 19 31.82 -23.76 40.95
CA ILE A 19 31.36 -22.99 42.13
C ILE A 19 31.57 -21.47 41.95
N PRO A 20 32.78 -20.97 41.59
CA PRO A 20 32.99 -19.55 41.31
C PRO A 20 32.13 -19.02 40.16
N ASN A 21 31.95 -19.83 39.11
CA ASN A 21 31.13 -19.53 37.94
C ASN A 21 29.66 -19.40 38.30
N LEU A 22 29.14 -20.29 39.14
CA LEU A 22 27.77 -20.25 39.65
C LEU A 22 27.53 -18.99 40.49
N ILE A 23 28.47 -18.62 41.36
CA ILE A 23 28.39 -17.38 42.13
C ILE A 23 28.32 -16.16 41.20
N SER A 24 29.18 -16.12 40.18
CA SER A 24 29.20 -15.04 39.18
C SER A 24 27.87 -14.94 38.43
N ALA A 25 27.30 -16.09 38.01
CA ALA A 25 26.00 -16.16 37.35
C ALA A 25 24.86 -15.66 38.26
N ILE A 26 24.86 -16.03 39.55
CA ILE A 26 23.89 -15.54 40.54
C ILE A 26 24.02 -14.03 40.72
N LEU A 27 25.24 -13.49 40.78
CA LEU A 27 25.44 -12.05 40.86
C LEU A 27 24.84 -11.31 39.65
N PHE A 28 25.03 -11.85 38.44
CA PHE A 28 24.40 -11.29 37.24
C PHE A 28 22.87 -11.37 37.27
N LEU A 29 22.28 -12.45 37.80
CA LEU A 29 20.82 -12.55 37.95
C LEU A 29 20.27 -11.55 38.96
N ILE A 30 20.96 -11.33 40.08
CA ILE A 30 20.59 -10.31 41.06
C ILE A 30 20.66 -8.93 40.42
N LEU A 31 21.73 -8.66 39.68
CA LEU A 31 21.92 -7.39 38.96
C LEU A 31 20.81 -7.16 37.92
N ALA A 32 20.48 -8.19 37.14
CA ALA A 32 19.38 -8.19 36.18
C ALA A 32 18.05 -7.82 36.83
N TRP A 33 17.72 -8.44 37.96
CA TRP A 33 16.50 -8.18 38.70
C TRP A 33 16.40 -6.71 39.14
N ILE A 34 17.47 -6.17 39.73
CA ILE A 34 17.53 -4.78 40.18
C ILE A 34 17.29 -3.82 39.00
N ILE A 35 18.04 -4.02 37.90
CA ILE A 35 17.97 -3.14 36.72
C ILE A 35 16.60 -3.26 36.04
N ALA A 36 16.03 -4.46 35.94
CA ALA A 36 14.72 -4.68 35.34
C ALA A 36 13.61 -3.94 36.11
N VAL A 37 13.64 -3.94 37.45
CA VAL A 37 12.70 -3.18 38.28
C VAL A 37 12.84 -1.68 38.04
N ILE A 38 14.07 -1.17 37.96
CA ILE A 38 14.34 0.25 37.70
C ILE A 38 13.80 0.65 36.32
N VAL A 39 14.13 -0.11 35.27
CA VAL A 39 13.70 0.16 33.89
C VAL A 39 12.18 0.12 33.76
N LYS A 40 11.52 -0.88 34.34
CA LYS A 40 10.05 -0.95 34.40
C LYS A 40 9.45 0.33 34.98
N ASN A 41 9.98 0.80 36.11
CA ASN A 41 9.48 1.98 36.77
C ASN A 41 9.73 3.25 35.96
N ILE A 42 10.87 3.36 35.28
CA ILE A 42 11.18 4.46 34.37
C ILE A 42 10.19 4.48 33.20
N ILE A 43 9.92 3.34 32.57
CA ILE A 43 9.00 3.27 31.43
C ILE A 43 7.57 3.61 31.83
N VAL A 44 7.08 3.05 32.95
CA VAL A 44 5.73 3.35 33.44
C VAL A 44 5.58 4.84 33.75
N LYS A 45 6.55 5.44 34.47
CA LYS A 45 6.51 6.88 34.78
C LYS A 45 6.68 7.74 33.52
N GLY A 46 7.55 7.34 32.61
CA GLY A 46 7.82 8.05 31.36
C GLY A 46 6.60 8.09 30.44
N LEU A 47 5.94 6.95 30.24
CA LEU A 47 4.72 6.85 29.42
C LEU A 47 3.56 7.66 30.00
N LYS A 48 3.41 7.69 31.33
CA LYS A 48 2.45 8.57 32.02
C LYS A 48 2.83 10.05 31.86
N ALA A 49 4.12 10.39 31.97
CA ALA A 49 4.60 11.77 31.87
C ALA A 49 4.42 12.38 30.46
N ILE A 50 4.56 11.58 29.40
CA ILE A 50 4.30 12.04 28.02
C ILE A 50 2.80 12.16 27.69
N GLY A 51 1.91 11.81 28.62
CA GLY A 51 0.47 11.88 28.43
C GLY A 51 -0.05 10.87 27.41
N PHE A 52 0.46 9.63 27.44
CA PHE A 52 -0.02 8.54 26.58
C PHE A 52 -1.53 8.35 26.70
N ASP A 53 -2.08 8.61 27.89
CA ASP A 53 -3.53 8.60 28.16
C ASP A 53 -4.29 9.56 27.23
N LYS A 54 -3.79 10.80 27.08
CA LYS A 54 -4.39 11.84 26.23
C LYS A 54 -4.25 11.54 24.74
N TRP A 55 -3.19 10.82 24.36
CA TRP A 55 -2.98 10.41 22.98
C TRP A 55 -3.99 9.33 22.55
N LEU A 56 -4.30 8.38 23.44
CA LEU A 56 -5.34 7.36 23.25
C LEU A 56 -6.73 7.99 23.18
N GLU A 57 -7.05 8.90 24.09
CA GLU A 57 -8.32 9.64 24.12
C GLU A 57 -8.57 10.38 22.79
N LYS A 58 -7.55 11.07 22.27
CA LYS A 58 -7.64 11.81 20.99
C LYS A 58 -7.85 10.91 19.76
N LYS A 59 -7.57 9.61 19.87
CA LYS A 59 -7.75 8.63 18.78
C LYS A 59 -9.11 7.92 18.81
N GLY A 60 -9.97 8.20 19.79
CA GLY A 60 -11.40 7.85 19.73
C GLY A 60 -11.74 6.42 20.18
N VAL A 61 -10.93 5.83 21.05
CA VAL A 61 -11.24 4.53 21.68
C VAL A 61 -12.03 4.80 22.97
N SER A 62 -13.35 4.98 22.81
CA SER A 62 -14.37 5.04 23.88
C SER A 62 -14.23 6.11 24.98
N SER A 63 -15.21 6.15 25.88
CA SER A 63 -15.40 7.14 26.96
C SER A 63 -14.10 7.45 27.74
N PRO A 64 -13.93 8.67 28.28
CA PRO A 64 -12.71 9.08 28.99
C PRO A 64 -12.22 8.08 30.06
N ASP A 65 -13.16 7.45 30.78
CA ASP A 65 -12.86 6.44 31.81
C ASP A 65 -12.39 5.09 31.25
N GLU A 66 -12.83 4.71 30.05
CA GLU A 66 -12.38 3.49 29.35
C GLU A 66 -10.98 3.68 28.77
N ALA A 67 -10.74 4.82 28.12
CA ALA A 67 -9.43 5.17 27.58
C ALA A 67 -8.34 5.24 28.67
N GLN A 68 -8.70 5.77 29.85
CA GLN A 68 -7.77 5.84 30.98
C GLN A 68 -7.46 4.44 31.56
N ARG A 69 -8.46 3.57 31.72
CA ARG A 69 -8.26 2.19 32.17
C ARG A 69 -7.42 1.37 31.19
N GLU A 70 -7.69 1.52 29.89
CA GLU A 70 -6.93 0.84 28.84
C GLU A 70 -5.49 1.33 28.79
N SER A 71 -5.27 2.65 28.88
CA SER A 71 -3.93 3.23 28.96
C SER A 71 -3.16 2.71 30.16
N GLU A 72 -3.75 2.67 31.36
CA GLU A 72 -3.09 2.09 32.53
C GLU A 72 -2.74 0.62 32.36
N GLY A 73 -3.63 -0.17 31.74
CA GLY A 73 -3.39 -1.57 31.40
C GLY A 73 -2.25 -1.76 30.40
N LEU A 74 -2.21 -0.95 29.33
CA LEU A 74 -1.17 -0.98 28.31
C LEU A 74 0.18 -0.53 28.86
N ILE A 75 0.22 0.58 29.62
CA ILE A 75 1.44 1.08 30.25
C ILE A 75 2.00 0.04 31.24
N ALA A 76 1.14 -0.59 32.05
CA ALA A 76 1.56 -1.65 32.96
C ALA A 76 2.11 -2.87 32.18
N THR A 77 1.48 -3.22 31.06
CA THR A 77 1.94 -4.32 30.19
C THR A 77 3.29 -3.99 29.56
N LEU A 78 3.47 -2.80 29.00
CA LEU A 78 4.75 -2.32 28.46
C LEU A 78 5.86 -2.30 29.52
N GLY A 79 5.54 -1.89 30.75
CA GLY A 79 6.47 -1.97 31.87
C GLY A 79 6.88 -3.41 32.22
N LYS A 80 5.93 -4.37 32.19
CA LYS A 80 6.23 -5.79 32.38
C LYS A 80 7.05 -6.38 31.24
N LEU A 81 6.75 -6.01 30.00
CA LEU A 81 7.51 -6.43 28.83
C LEU A 81 8.95 -5.90 28.90
N ALA A 82 9.13 -4.64 29.29
CA ALA A 82 10.46 -4.08 29.47
C ALA A 82 11.24 -4.74 30.61
N TYR A 83 10.58 -5.07 31.73
CA TYR A 83 11.19 -5.87 32.79
C TYR A 83 11.71 -7.21 32.24
N PHE A 84 10.89 -7.92 31.45
CA PHE A 84 11.27 -9.20 30.87
C PHE A 84 12.38 -9.06 29.81
N LEU A 85 12.33 -8.01 28.99
CA LEU A 85 13.35 -7.71 27.99
C LEU A 85 14.70 -7.43 28.65
N VAL A 86 14.71 -6.62 29.71
CA VAL A 86 15.93 -6.40 30.50
C VAL A 86 16.44 -7.71 31.09
N PHE A 87 15.56 -8.56 31.62
CA PHE A 87 15.99 -9.87 32.12
C PHE A 87 16.66 -10.73 31.02
N ILE A 88 16.09 -10.77 29.81
CA ILE A 88 16.70 -11.42 28.64
C ILE A 88 18.04 -10.76 28.26
N LEU A 89 18.16 -9.44 28.40
CA LEU A 89 19.39 -8.70 28.11
C LEU A 89 20.56 -9.14 28.99
N PHE A 90 20.27 -9.59 30.20
CA PHE A 90 21.26 -10.07 31.16
C PHE A 90 21.50 -11.58 31.10
N LEU A 91 20.74 -12.32 30.29
CA LEU A 91 20.90 -13.75 30.12
C LEU A 91 22.28 -14.14 29.51
N PRO A 92 22.82 -13.44 28.49
CA PRO A 92 24.13 -13.80 27.94
C PRO A 92 25.26 -13.76 28.98
N PRO A 93 25.44 -12.67 29.77
CA PRO A 93 26.45 -12.66 30.85
C PRO A 93 26.27 -13.78 31.89
N VAL A 94 25.02 -14.17 32.20
CA VAL A 94 24.73 -15.30 33.10
C VAL A 94 25.24 -16.61 32.50
N PHE A 95 24.97 -16.87 31.21
CA PHE A 95 25.45 -18.05 30.52
C PHE A 95 26.98 -18.03 30.29
N ASP A 96 27.57 -16.86 30.03
CA ASP A 96 29.02 -16.68 29.91
C ASP A 96 29.72 -17.03 31.23
N ALA A 97 29.16 -16.56 32.36
CA ALA A 97 29.66 -16.90 33.69
C ALA A 97 29.60 -18.41 33.96
N LEU A 98 28.64 -19.13 33.36
CA LEU A 98 28.53 -20.60 33.42
C LEU A 98 29.37 -21.33 32.35
N ASN A 99 30.19 -20.62 31.57
CA ASN A 99 30.94 -21.16 30.42
C ASN A 99 30.05 -21.82 29.36
N MET A 100 28.88 -21.22 29.10
CA MET A 100 27.93 -21.67 28.09
C MET A 100 27.93 -20.73 26.87
N GLN A 101 29.10 -20.43 26.30
CA GLN A 101 29.25 -19.47 25.20
C GLN A 101 28.41 -19.85 23.96
N SER A 102 28.33 -21.15 23.64
CA SER A 102 27.49 -21.65 22.54
C SER A 102 26.00 -21.32 22.67
N VAL A 103 25.53 -21.00 23.89
CA VAL A 103 24.16 -20.58 24.17
C VAL A 103 24.05 -19.06 24.29
N SER A 104 25.05 -18.40 24.89
CA SER A 104 25.04 -16.96 25.08
C SER A 104 25.25 -16.18 23.78
N ASP A 105 26.02 -16.70 22.82
CA ASP A 105 26.37 -16.02 21.56
C ASP A 105 25.13 -15.70 20.71
N PRO A 106 24.24 -16.67 20.36
CA PRO A 106 23.02 -16.35 19.61
C PRO A 106 22.10 -15.36 20.35
N ILE A 107 22.00 -15.46 21.68
CA ILE A 107 21.17 -14.56 22.50
C ILE A 107 21.77 -13.15 22.49
N ARG A 108 23.09 -13.03 22.52
CA ARG A 108 23.82 -11.76 22.45
C ARG A 108 23.64 -11.09 21.09
N GLU A 109 23.65 -11.84 20.00
CA GLU A 109 23.35 -11.33 18.66
C GLU A 109 21.92 -10.80 18.57
N MET A 110 20.94 -11.56 19.08
CA MET A 110 19.54 -11.12 19.15
C MET A 110 19.39 -9.86 20.01
N MET A 111 20.06 -9.80 21.17
CA MET A 111 20.12 -8.62 22.02
C MET A 111 20.66 -7.41 21.24
N THR A 112 21.78 -7.59 20.53
CA THR A 112 22.41 -6.51 19.77
C THR A 112 21.47 -6.01 18.68
N ALA A 113 20.74 -6.91 18.02
CA ALA A 113 19.70 -6.55 17.06
C ALA A 113 18.57 -5.72 17.71
N VAL A 114 18.08 -6.12 18.90
CA VAL A 114 17.04 -5.38 19.66
C VAL A 114 17.53 -4.00 20.10
N LEU A 115 18.76 -3.89 20.60
CA LEU A 115 19.35 -2.60 20.99
C LEU A 115 19.51 -1.67 19.79
N ASN A 116 19.95 -2.20 18.65
CA ASN A 116 20.08 -1.44 17.40
C ASN A 116 18.71 -1.07 16.79
N PHE A 117 17.66 -1.80 17.12
CA PHE A 117 16.29 -1.47 16.72
C PHE A 117 15.77 -0.23 17.42
N ILE A 118 16.17 0.06 18.67
CA ILE A 118 15.67 1.22 19.43
C ILE A 118 15.99 2.56 18.74
N PRO A 119 17.25 2.87 18.35
CA PRO A 119 17.56 4.08 17.59
C PRO A 119 16.81 4.14 16.26
N ARG A 120 16.73 3.02 15.54
CA ARG A 120 16.03 2.93 14.25
C ARG A 120 14.54 3.22 14.39
N LEU A 121 13.91 2.71 15.44
CA LEU A 121 12.52 2.93 15.76
C LEU A 121 12.22 4.42 15.98
N PHE A 122 13.13 5.12 16.68
CA PHE A 122 13.00 6.57 16.86
C PHE A 122 13.07 7.32 15.53
N VAL A 123 14.08 7.03 14.69
CA VAL A 123 14.24 7.67 13.38
C VAL A 123 13.04 7.38 12.47
N ALA A 124 12.58 6.12 12.43
CA ALA A 124 11.40 5.72 11.69
C ALA A 124 10.14 6.47 12.17
N GLY A 125 9.95 6.60 13.49
CA GLY A 125 8.84 7.34 14.08
C GLY A 125 8.84 8.82 13.69
N VAL A 126 10.01 9.48 13.75
CA VAL A 126 10.17 10.87 13.29
C VAL A 126 9.86 10.99 11.80
N LEU A 127 10.35 10.04 10.99
CA LEU A 127 10.14 10.02 9.55
C LEU A 127 8.66 9.88 9.18
N VAL A 128 7.90 9.02 9.87
CA VAL A 128 6.44 8.91 9.67
C VAL A 128 5.73 10.20 10.06
N LEU A 129 6.07 10.80 11.21
CA LEU A 129 5.43 12.04 11.64
C LEU A 129 5.64 13.19 10.64
N LEU A 130 6.89 13.39 10.21
CA LEU A 130 7.23 14.38 9.19
C LEU A 130 6.57 14.05 7.86
N GLY A 131 6.58 12.78 7.46
CA GLY A 131 5.98 12.31 6.22
C GLY A 131 4.48 12.54 6.14
N LEU A 132 3.73 12.22 7.20
CA LEU A 132 2.29 12.47 7.27
C LEU A 132 1.97 13.96 7.32
N TYR A 133 2.84 14.77 7.93
CA TYR A 133 2.70 16.22 7.90
C TYR A 133 2.91 16.78 6.49
N LEU A 134 3.97 16.37 5.79
CA LEU A 134 4.26 16.73 4.40
C LEU A 134 3.16 16.26 3.45
N ALA A 135 2.69 15.02 3.60
CA ALA A 135 1.58 14.47 2.83
C ALA A 135 0.33 15.36 2.87
N LYS A 136 -0.03 15.86 4.06
CA LYS A 136 -1.17 16.77 4.22
C LYS A 136 -0.94 18.12 3.54
N ILE A 137 0.27 18.68 3.65
CA ILE A 137 0.61 19.95 3.00
C ILE A 137 0.55 19.80 1.48
N LEU A 138 1.21 18.77 0.95
CA LEU A 138 1.29 18.52 -0.49
C LEU A 138 -0.07 18.16 -1.08
N GLY A 139 -0.88 17.36 -0.39
CA GLY A 139 -2.26 17.10 -0.80
C GLY A 139 -3.11 18.37 -0.87
N LYS A 140 -3.03 19.24 0.15
CA LYS A 140 -3.73 20.54 0.16
C LYS A 140 -3.23 21.46 -0.94
N LEU A 141 -1.93 21.50 -1.17
CA LEU A 141 -1.32 22.28 -2.26
C LEU A 141 -1.89 21.84 -3.61
N VAL A 142 -1.90 20.53 -3.88
CA VAL A 142 -2.48 19.98 -5.12
C VAL A 142 -3.96 20.33 -5.24
N THR A 143 -4.76 20.16 -4.17
CA THR A 143 -6.17 20.56 -4.18
C THR A 143 -6.36 22.04 -4.50
N ASN A 144 -5.59 22.93 -3.87
CA ASN A 144 -5.70 24.36 -4.09
C ASN A 144 -5.28 24.76 -5.50
N LEU A 145 -4.21 24.16 -6.03
CA LEU A 145 -3.77 24.37 -7.42
C LEU A 145 -4.86 23.91 -8.41
N LEU A 146 -5.43 22.72 -8.20
CA LEU A 146 -6.51 22.22 -9.07
C LEU A 146 -7.78 23.08 -9.00
N LYS A 147 -8.15 23.57 -7.81
CA LYS A 147 -9.25 24.53 -7.66
C LYS A 147 -8.96 25.85 -8.37
N SER A 148 -7.74 26.38 -8.25
CA SER A 148 -7.30 27.60 -8.95
C SER A 148 -7.30 27.46 -10.46
N LEU A 149 -7.07 26.25 -10.99
CA LEU A 149 -7.15 25.94 -12.41
C LEU A 149 -8.59 25.70 -12.90
N ASN A 150 -9.60 25.93 -12.06
CA ASN A 150 -11.00 25.60 -12.33
C ASN A 150 -11.22 24.12 -12.71
N ALA A 151 -10.40 23.21 -12.17
CA ALA A 151 -10.56 21.78 -12.43
C ALA A 151 -11.89 21.22 -11.90
N SER A 152 -12.58 21.95 -11.01
CA SER A 152 -13.95 21.64 -10.59
C SER A 152 -14.96 21.59 -11.75
N LYS A 153 -14.66 22.20 -12.91
CA LYS A 153 -15.45 22.04 -14.13
C LYS A 153 -15.48 20.59 -14.61
N PHE A 154 -14.45 19.81 -14.31
CA PHE A 154 -14.41 18.38 -14.69
C PHE A 154 -15.32 17.50 -13.82
N ASN A 155 -15.82 18.00 -12.69
CA ASN A 155 -16.73 17.25 -11.82
C ASN A 155 -18.02 16.83 -12.57
N SER A 156 -18.48 17.62 -13.55
CA SER A 156 -19.66 17.27 -14.37
C SER A 156 -19.41 16.12 -15.36
N TYR A 157 -18.15 15.81 -15.66
CA TYR A 157 -17.76 14.74 -16.58
C TYR A 157 -17.38 13.44 -15.86
N VAL A 158 -17.24 13.46 -14.52
CA VAL A 158 -16.87 12.29 -13.74
C VAL A 158 -18.02 11.79 -12.86
N ASN A 159 -18.95 12.67 -12.47
CA ASN A 159 -20.12 12.25 -11.69
C ASN A 159 -21.18 11.59 -12.58
N PHE A 160 -21.52 10.34 -12.26
CA PHE A 160 -22.57 9.56 -12.92
C PHE A 160 -23.89 9.69 -12.15
N GLY A 161 -24.98 10.01 -12.85
CA GLY A 161 -26.33 10.03 -12.29
C GLY A 161 -26.83 11.42 -11.87
N ASP A 162 -27.81 11.44 -10.97
CA ASP A 162 -28.56 12.64 -10.59
C ASP A 162 -27.65 13.69 -9.91
N LYS A 163 -27.72 14.94 -10.39
CA LYS A 163 -26.87 16.07 -9.96
C LYS A 163 -27.15 16.52 -8.51
N SER A 164 -28.16 15.93 -7.87
CA SER A 164 -28.65 16.23 -6.52
C SER A 164 -27.88 15.52 -5.40
N LYS A 165 -27.06 14.51 -5.69
CA LYS A 165 -26.22 13.81 -4.69
C LYS A 165 -24.82 14.40 -4.65
N GLU A 166 -24.19 14.40 -3.47
CA GLU A 166 -22.79 14.80 -3.28
C GLU A 166 -21.86 14.02 -4.21
N GLY A 167 -21.53 14.61 -5.35
CA GLY A 167 -20.61 14.04 -6.32
C GLY A 167 -19.16 14.15 -5.87
N ILE A 168 -18.29 13.40 -6.53
CA ILE A 168 -16.84 13.47 -6.34
C ILE A 168 -16.33 14.85 -6.76
N ASP A 169 -15.66 15.56 -5.84
CA ASP A 169 -14.93 16.80 -6.12
C ASP A 169 -13.50 16.48 -6.55
N ILE A 170 -13.20 16.60 -7.85
CA ILE A 170 -11.94 16.16 -8.46
C ILE A 170 -10.71 16.77 -7.75
N PRO A 171 -10.64 18.11 -7.51
CA PRO A 171 -9.54 18.69 -6.73
C PRO A 171 -9.32 18.06 -5.35
N ASN A 172 -10.38 17.75 -4.60
CA ASN A 172 -10.24 17.15 -3.28
C ASN A 172 -9.85 15.68 -3.39
N ALA A 173 -10.44 14.94 -4.33
CA ALA A 173 -10.14 13.54 -4.57
C ALA A 173 -8.67 13.34 -4.97
N VAL A 174 -8.18 14.11 -5.94
CA VAL A 174 -6.78 14.05 -6.37
C VAL A 174 -5.82 14.47 -5.26
N GLY A 175 -6.14 15.54 -4.51
CA GLY A 175 -5.30 15.95 -3.39
C GLY A 175 -5.27 14.92 -2.25
N TRP A 176 -6.38 14.25 -1.98
CA TRP A 176 -6.43 13.13 -1.04
C TRP A 176 -5.60 11.93 -1.53
N ILE A 177 -5.72 11.54 -2.81
CA ILE A 177 -4.90 10.47 -3.41
C ILE A 177 -3.41 10.82 -3.27
N VAL A 178 -3.01 12.04 -3.63
CA VAL A 178 -1.62 12.48 -3.51
C VAL A 178 -1.15 12.43 -2.05
N ALA A 179 -1.96 12.90 -1.10
CA ALA A 179 -1.63 12.81 0.32
C ALA A 179 -1.45 11.35 0.78
N VAL A 180 -2.34 10.45 0.37
CA VAL A 180 -2.24 9.02 0.71
C VAL A 180 -0.99 8.39 0.10
N LEU A 181 -0.69 8.64 -1.18
CA LEU A 181 0.49 8.10 -1.85
C LEU A 181 1.79 8.59 -1.20
N ILE A 182 1.88 9.89 -0.89
CA ILE A 182 3.04 10.46 -0.20
C ILE A 182 3.15 9.90 1.21
N GLY A 183 2.04 9.84 1.95
CA GLY A 183 2.01 9.25 3.29
C GLY A 183 2.46 7.79 3.28
N LEU A 184 1.98 7.00 2.33
CA LEU A 184 2.38 5.61 2.11
C LEU A 184 3.87 5.50 1.79
N PHE A 185 4.41 6.37 0.91
CA PHE A 185 5.84 6.42 0.62
C PHE A 185 6.66 6.64 1.90
N PHE A 186 6.31 7.62 2.73
CA PHE A 186 7.02 7.86 3.99
C PHE A 186 6.88 6.71 4.99
N VAL A 187 5.72 6.05 5.05
CA VAL A 187 5.55 4.83 5.88
C VAL A 187 6.49 3.73 5.42
N VAL A 188 6.61 3.50 4.11
CA VAL A 188 7.56 2.53 3.56
C VAL A 188 8.99 2.92 3.87
N GLN A 189 9.37 4.19 3.71
CA GLN A 189 10.72 4.66 4.06
C GLN A 189 11.03 4.44 5.53
N ALA A 190 10.04 4.65 6.42
CA ALA A 190 10.20 4.37 7.84
C ALA A 190 10.41 2.87 8.11
N LEU A 191 9.67 1.98 7.43
CA LEU A 191 9.89 0.53 7.50
C LEU A 191 11.29 0.14 6.99
N SER A 192 11.78 0.80 5.94
CA SER A 192 13.13 0.58 5.42
C SER A 192 14.21 0.96 6.43
N VAL A 193 14.02 2.06 7.18
CA VAL A 193 14.92 2.47 8.28
C VAL A 193 14.98 1.44 9.41
N LEU A 194 13.89 0.74 9.70
CA LEU A 194 13.88 -0.35 10.68
C LEU A 194 14.78 -1.53 10.24
N ASN A 195 15.06 -1.64 8.94
CA ASN A 195 15.89 -2.67 8.32
C ASN A 195 15.39 -4.08 8.66
N LEU A 196 14.08 -4.27 8.50
CA LEU A 196 13.45 -5.57 8.56
C LEU A 196 13.25 -6.05 7.13
N GLU A 197 14.06 -7.02 6.69
CA GLU A 197 14.18 -7.44 5.29
C GLU A 197 12.83 -7.70 4.60
N VAL A 198 11.95 -8.46 5.24
CA VAL A 198 10.61 -8.78 4.71
C VAL A 198 9.78 -7.51 4.46
N PHE A 199 9.79 -6.57 5.40
CA PHE A 199 9.04 -5.31 5.28
C PHE A 199 9.66 -4.38 4.23
N ASN A 200 10.98 -4.39 4.09
CA ASN A 200 11.67 -3.60 3.09
C ASN A 200 11.32 -4.09 1.67
N THR A 201 11.28 -5.40 1.46
CA THR A 201 10.88 -6.02 0.17
C THR A 201 9.43 -5.71 -0.18
N ILE A 202 8.51 -5.85 0.76
CA ILE A 202 7.10 -5.51 0.54
C ILE A 202 6.96 -4.00 0.28
N GLY A 203 7.67 -3.19 1.05
CA GLY A 203 7.65 -1.73 0.93
C GLY A 203 8.14 -1.25 -0.44
N THR A 204 9.28 -1.76 -0.92
CA THR A 204 9.80 -1.40 -2.24
C THR A 204 8.88 -1.85 -3.37
N ALA A 205 8.26 -3.03 -3.25
CA ALA A 205 7.23 -3.48 -4.19
C ALA A 205 6.01 -2.52 -4.21
N ILE A 206 5.56 -2.04 -3.05
CA ILE A 206 4.48 -1.04 -2.95
C ILE A 206 4.89 0.26 -3.65
N ILE A 207 6.10 0.76 -3.42
CA ILE A 207 6.59 1.99 -4.08
C ILE A 207 6.65 1.81 -5.59
N ALA A 208 7.15 0.66 -6.07
CA ALA A 208 7.19 0.36 -7.50
C ALA A 208 5.79 0.28 -8.14
N TYR A 209 4.76 0.01 -7.35
CA TYR A 209 3.37 -0.01 -7.80
C TYR A 209 2.73 1.39 -7.87
N ILE A 210 3.26 2.39 -7.15
CA ILE A 210 2.71 3.76 -7.13
C ILE A 210 2.62 4.36 -8.56
N PRO A 211 3.66 4.31 -9.41
CA PRO A 211 3.57 4.80 -10.79
C PRO A 211 2.45 4.11 -11.60
N LEU A 212 2.27 2.79 -11.44
CA LEU A 212 1.24 2.03 -12.14
C LEU A 212 -0.16 2.49 -11.72
N VAL A 213 -0.38 2.71 -10.43
CA VAL A 213 -1.65 3.22 -9.89
C VAL A 213 -1.95 4.62 -10.43
N ILE A 214 -0.95 5.51 -10.45
CA ILE A 214 -1.12 6.87 -10.99
C ILE A 214 -1.50 6.80 -12.47
N SER A 215 -0.77 6.02 -13.28
CA SER A 215 -1.08 5.84 -14.70
C SER A 215 -2.48 5.28 -14.92
N ALA A 216 -2.88 4.28 -14.13
CA ALA A 216 -4.21 3.68 -14.17
C ALA A 216 -5.31 4.71 -13.87
N LEU A 217 -5.13 5.54 -12.84
CA LEU A 217 -6.06 6.62 -12.50
C LEU A 217 -6.16 7.67 -13.61
N ILE A 218 -5.04 8.02 -14.25
CA ILE A 218 -5.02 8.97 -15.38
C ILE A 218 -5.76 8.38 -16.58
N ILE A 219 -5.49 7.13 -16.97
CA ILE A 219 -6.17 6.44 -18.07
C ILE A 219 -7.68 6.39 -17.83
N LEU A 220 -8.08 6.00 -16.62
CA LEU A 220 -9.48 5.92 -16.25
C LEU A 220 -10.17 7.30 -16.31
N ALA A 221 -9.53 8.33 -15.77
CA ALA A 221 -10.04 9.70 -15.80
C ALA A 221 -10.19 10.22 -17.24
N LEU A 222 -9.20 10.00 -18.10
CA LEU A 222 -9.25 10.36 -19.51
C LEU A 222 -10.34 9.59 -20.26
N GLY A 223 -10.53 8.30 -19.96
CA GLY A 223 -11.62 7.50 -20.51
C GLY A 223 -13.00 8.05 -20.19
N PHE A 224 -13.22 8.43 -18.93
CA PHE A 224 -14.49 9.03 -18.51
C PHE A 224 -14.73 10.40 -19.14
N ILE A 225 -13.72 11.28 -19.13
CA ILE A 225 -13.82 12.61 -19.75
C ILE A 225 -14.04 12.47 -21.27
N GLY A 226 -13.22 11.66 -21.94
CA GLY A 226 -13.29 11.41 -23.37
C GLY A 226 -14.62 10.80 -23.79
N GLY A 227 -15.13 9.81 -23.06
CA GLY A 227 -16.43 9.18 -23.34
C GLY A 227 -17.59 10.17 -23.24
N ASN A 228 -17.61 11.02 -22.20
CA ASN A 228 -18.67 12.02 -22.03
C ASN A 228 -18.59 13.15 -23.06
N LEU A 229 -17.38 13.60 -23.42
CA LEU A 229 -17.18 14.57 -24.50
C LEU A 229 -17.65 14.01 -25.84
N LEU A 230 -17.24 12.78 -26.16
CA LEU A 230 -17.60 12.11 -27.40
C LEU A 230 -19.11 11.89 -27.51
N SER A 231 -19.77 11.49 -26.42
CA SER A 231 -21.24 11.39 -26.36
C SER A 231 -21.91 12.69 -26.78
N THR A 232 -21.47 13.80 -26.17
CA THR A 232 -22.06 15.12 -26.41
C THR A 232 -21.88 15.56 -27.86
N VAL A 233 -20.70 15.33 -28.45
CA VAL A 233 -20.41 15.67 -29.85
C VAL A 233 -21.26 14.83 -30.81
N ILE A 234 -21.39 13.52 -30.56
CA ILE A 234 -22.17 12.61 -31.39
C ILE A 234 -23.66 12.91 -31.28
N THR A 235 -24.19 13.12 -30.07
CA THR A 235 -25.61 13.47 -29.89
C THR A 235 -25.96 14.79 -30.58
N LYS A 236 -25.08 15.79 -30.55
CA LYS A 236 -25.29 17.07 -31.26
C LYS A 236 -25.24 16.93 -32.78
N SER A 237 -24.35 16.09 -33.29
CA SER A 237 -24.14 15.93 -34.74
C SER A 237 -25.20 15.02 -35.39
N THR A 238 -25.61 13.97 -34.69
CA THR A 238 -26.56 12.96 -35.19
C THR A 238 -28.00 13.25 -34.78
N GLY A 239 -28.21 14.07 -33.74
CA GLY A 239 -29.54 14.31 -33.14
C GLY A 239 -30.09 13.12 -32.35
N ASN A 240 -29.32 12.03 -32.19
CA ASN A 240 -29.74 10.82 -31.49
C ASN A 240 -28.90 10.60 -30.22
N ALA A 241 -29.55 10.68 -29.06
CA ALA A 241 -28.93 10.45 -27.75
C ALA A 241 -28.42 9.01 -27.59
N PHE A 242 -29.11 8.04 -28.18
CA PHE A 242 -28.74 6.62 -28.08
C PHE A 242 -27.36 6.33 -28.67
N VAL A 243 -27.04 6.93 -29.83
CA VAL A 243 -25.75 6.74 -30.50
C VAL A 243 -24.61 7.38 -29.71
N GLY A 244 -24.86 8.56 -29.11
CA GLY A 244 -23.89 9.21 -28.22
C GLY A 244 -23.60 8.37 -26.98
N GLU A 245 -24.63 7.78 -26.38
CA GLU A 245 -24.47 6.96 -25.18
C GLU A 245 -23.74 5.64 -25.47
N ILE A 246 -23.97 5.01 -26.63
CA ILE A 246 -23.16 3.85 -27.07
C ILE A 246 -21.68 4.23 -27.17
N ALA A 247 -21.37 5.33 -27.84
CA ALA A 247 -19.99 5.77 -28.03
C ALA A 247 -19.29 6.06 -26.69
N LYS A 248 -20.00 6.67 -25.74
CA LYS A 248 -19.51 6.88 -24.37
C LYS A 248 -19.11 5.58 -23.71
N TYR A 249 -20.01 4.60 -23.67
CA TYR A 249 -19.75 3.34 -23.00
C TYR A 249 -18.64 2.55 -23.69
N LEU A 250 -18.52 2.62 -25.01
CA LEU A 250 -17.39 2.01 -25.73
C LEU A 250 -16.05 2.58 -25.26
N ILE A 251 -15.91 3.91 -25.17
CA ILE A 251 -14.67 4.55 -24.70
C ILE A 251 -14.39 4.20 -23.23
N ILE A 252 -15.41 4.22 -22.37
CA ILE A 252 -15.25 3.86 -20.95
C ILE A 252 -14.82 2.41 -20.80
N ILE A 253 -15.43 1.48 -21.54
CA ILE A 253 -15.06 0.06 -21.54
C ILE A 253 -13.59 -0.07 -21.93
N VAL A 254 -13.16 0.54 -23.05
CA VAL A 254 -11.75 0.51 -23.48
C VAL A 254 -10.82 1.05 -22.39
N ALA A 255 -11.16 2.17 -21.76
CA ALA A 255 -10.36 2.75 -20.70
C ALA A 255 -10.29 1.86 -19.44
N VAL A 256 -11.39 1.18 -19.08
CA VAL A 256 -11.41 0.22 -17.97
C VAL A 256 -10.48 -0.96 -18.27
N PHE A 257 -10.56 -1.55 -19.46
CA PHE A 257 -9.66 -2.64 -19.85
C PHE A 257 -8.19 -2.20 -19.86
N MET A 258 -7.90 -1.01 -20.39
CA MET A 258 -6.55 -0.43 -20.39
C MET A 258 -6.05 -0.12 -18.97
N THR A 259 -6.94 0.29 -18.06
CA THR A 259 -6.63 0.50 -16.64
C THR A 259 -6.28 -0.82 -15.95
N LEU A 260 -7.03 -1.89 -16.21
CA LEU A 260 -6.75 -3.23 -15.67
C LEU A 260 -5.40 -3.77 -16.17
N ASP A 261 -5.11 -3.59 -17.45
CA ASP A 261 -3.81 -3.96 -18.04
C ASP A 261 -2.65 -3.17 -17.41
N GLN A 262 -2.82 -1.85 -17.23
CA GLN A 262 -1.84 -0.97 -16.57
C GLN A 262 -1.57 -1.38 -15.11
N LEU A 263 -2.58 -1.88 -14.40
CA LEU A 263 -2.45 -2.40 -13.04
C LEU A 263 -1.83 -3.81 -12.99
N ASN A 264 -1.49 -4.39 -14.14
CA ASN A 264 -1.05 -5.77 -14.31
C ASN A 264 -2.06 -6.81 -13.75
N PHE A 265 -3.34 -6.47 -13.74
CA PHE A 265 -4.39 -7.34 -13.20
C PHE A 265 -4.74 -8.41 -14.23
N ALA A 266 -4.17 -9.61 -14.07
CA ALA A 266 -4.43 -10.76 -14.93
C ALA A 266 -4.42 -10.42 -16.43
N GLN A 267 -3.35 -9.74 -16.89
CA GLN A 267 -3.24 -9.15 -18.23
C GLN A 267 -3.67 -10.10 -19.35
N SER A 268 -3.22 -11.36 -19.31
CA SER A 268 -3.62 -12.35 -20.32
C SER A 268 -5.13 -12.59 -20.36
N ILE A 269 -5.78 -12.67 -19.19
CA ILE A 269 -7.23 -12.88 -19.10
C ILE A 269 -7.96 -11.62 -19.58
N VAL A 270 -7.53 -10.44 -19.15
CA VAL A 270 -8.12 -9.16 -19.53
C VAL A 270 -7.98 -8.91 -21.04
N ASN A 271 -6.81 -9.13 -21.61
CA ASN A 271 -6.53 -8.95 -23.04
C ASN A 271 -7.30 -9.95 -23.90
N LEU A 272 -7.42 -11.22 -23.47
CA LEU A 272 -8.27 -12.20 -24.14
C LEU A 272 -9.74 -11.80 -24.10
N ALA A 273 -10.25 -11.37 -22.93
CA ALA A 273 -11.63 -10.92 -22.80
C ALA A 273 -11.92 -9.71 -23.70
N PHE A 274 -11.02 -8.72 -23.74
CA PHE A 274 -11.13 -7.58 -24.64
C PHE A 274 -11.13 -8.01 -26.11
N LEU A 275 -10.20 -8.88 -26.50
CA LEU A 275 -10.09 -9.41 -27.86
C LEU A 275 -11.35 -10.17 -28.27
N PHE A 276 -11.94 -10.97 -27.38
CA PHE A 276 -13.18 -11.68 -27.65
C PHE A 276 -14.38 -10.73 -27.79
N ILE A 277 -14.49 -9.71 -26.95
CA ILE A 277 -15.57 -8.71 -27.04
C ILE A 277 -15.42 -7.92 -28.35
N LEU A 278 -14.25 -7.37 -28.62
CA LEU A 278 -14.01 -6.59 -29.83
C LEU A 278 -14.13 -7.46 -31.10
N GLY A 279 -13.65 -8.70 -31.04
CA GLY A 279 -13.79 -9.69 -32.10
C GLY A 279 -15.25 -10.03 -32.38
N ALA A 280 -16.07 -10.26 -31.34
CA ALA A 280 -17.50 -10.51 -31.50
C ALA A 280 -18.23 -9.32 -32.11
N VAL A 281 -17.91 -8.10 -31.67
CA VAL A 281 -18.46 -6.86 -32.25
C VAL A 281 -18.04 -6.72 -33.72
N ALA A 282 -16.77 -6.95 -34.05
CA ALA A 282 -16.27 -6.90 -35.41
C ALA A 282 -16.96 -7.92 -36.33
N ILE A 283 -17.17 -9.15 -35.85
CA ILE A 283 -17.92 -10.18 -36.58
C ILE A 283 -19.37 -9.77 -36.77
N ALA A 284 -20.04 -9.27 -35.73
CA ALA A 284 -21.42 -8.81 -35.82
C ALA A 284 -21.58 -7.68 -36.86
N PHE A 285 -20.63 -6.73 -36.89
CA PHE A 285 -20.58 -5.68 -37.91
C PHE A 285 -20.33 -6.25 -39.31
N ALA A 286 -19.36 -7.16 -39.46
CA ALA A 286 -19.04 -7.78 -40.73
C ALA A 286 -20.25 -8.53 -41.31
N ILE A 287 -21.00 -9.25 -40.48
CA ILE A 287 -22.24 -9.95 -40.88
C ILE A 287 -23.34 -8.94 -41.24
N SER A 288 -23.53 -7.91 -40.41
CA SER A 288 -24.57 -6.90 -40.62
C SER A 288 -24.36 -6.12 -41.92
N PHE A 289 -23.13 -5.68 -42.21
CA PHE A 289 -22.79 -4.99 -43.46
C PHE A 289 -22.68 -5.94 -44.65
N GLY A 290 -22.12 -7.15 -44.47
CA GLY A 290 -21.95 -8.12 -45.54
C GLY A 290 -23.29 -8.60 -46.11
N ILE A 291 -24.18 -9.08 -45.23
CA ILE A 291 -25.49 -9.59 -45.67
C ILE A 291 -26.46 -8.44 -45.92
N GLY A 292 -26.52 -7.44 -45.04
CA GLY A 292 -27.44 -6.30 -45.17
C GLY A 292 -27.07 -5.31 -46.28
N GLY A 293 -25.78 -5.20 -46.64
CA GLY A 293 -25.29 -4.31 -47.69
C GLY A 293 -25.38 -4.89 -49.10
N ARG A 294 -25.62 -6.20 -49.24
CA ARG A 294 -25.69 -6.89 -50.55
C ARG A 294 -26.66 -6.21 -51.51
N THR A 295 -27.87 -5.93 -51.07
CA THR A 295 -28.92 -5.31 -51.90
C THR A 295 -28.60 -3.86 -52.27
N PHE A 296 -27.87 -3.14 -51.42
CA PHE A 296 -27.41 -1.79 -51.73
C PHE A 296 -26.30 -1.81 -52.78
N ALA A 297 -25.33 -2.73 -52.65
CA ALA A 297 -24.25 -2.91 -53.61
C ALA A 297 -24.82 -3.30 -54.99
N GLU A 298 -25.75 -4.24 -55.04
CA GLU A 298 -26.48 -4.64 -56.26
C GLU A 298 -27.14 -3.44 -56.95
N LYS A 299 -27.88 -2.61 -56.20
CA LYS A 299 -28.54 -1.41 -56.76
C LYS A 299 -27.57 -0.37 -57.30
N GLN A 300 -26.40 -0.20 -56.69
CA GLN A 300 -25.42 0.76 -57.20
C GLN A 300 -24.65 0.24 -58.40
N LEU A 301 -24.39 -1.07 -58.46
CA LEU A 301 -23.79 -1.69 -59.63
C LEU A 301 -24.69 -1.51 -60.86
N HIS A 302 -26.00 -1.75 -60.71
CA HIS A 302 -26.97 -1.51 -61.77
C HIS A 302 -27.04 -0.04 -62.21
N LYS A 303 -27.03 0.92 -61.29
CA LYS A 303 -27.00 2.35 -61.63
C LYS A 303 -25.73 2.75 -62.38
N PHE A 304 -24.60 2.13 -62.04
CA PHE A 304 -23.33 2.36 -62.72
C PHE A 304 -23.37 1.80 -64.14
N GLU A 305 -23.88 0.57 -64.29
CA GLU A 305 -24.07 -0.08 -65.59
C GLU A 305 -25.00 0.73 -66.51
N ASP A 306 -26.11 1.25 -65.98
CA ASP A 306 -27.04 2.12 -66.70
C ASP A 306 -26.41 3.46 -67.14
N LYS A 307 -25.48 4.01 -66.34
CA LYS A 307 -24.76 5.24 -66.70
C LYS A 307 -23.75 4.99 -67.82
N VAL A 308 -22.97 3.92 -67.71
CA VAL A 308 -21.98 3.54 -68.73
C VAL A 308 -22.68 3.27 -70.07
N GLN A 309 -23.80 2.56 -70.06
CA GLN A 309 -24.59 2.31 -71.28
C GLN A 309 -25.20 3.58 -71.89
N LYS A 310 -25.46 4.62 -71.09
CA LYS A 310 -25.95 5.92 -71.59
C LYS A 310 -24.85 6.78 -72.18
N GLU A 311 -23.64 6.76 -71.63
CA GLU A 311 -22.46 7.43 -72.21
C GLU A 311 -22.05 6.80 -73.54
N ASP A 312 -22.07 5.46 -73.65
CA ASP A 312 -21.72 4.76 -74.89
C ASP A 312 -22.71 5.05 -76.04
N ARG A 313 -23.98 5.31 -75.73
CA ARG A 313 -25.01 5.69 -76.72
C ARG A 313 -25.02 7.18 -77.08
N GLY A 314 -24.32 8.02 -76.32
CA GLY A 314 -24.19 9.47 -76.60
C GLY A 314 -23.00 9.84 -77.49
N ASN A 315 -22.09 8.89 -77.75
CA ASN A 315 -20.88 9.04 -78.57
C ASN A 315 -20.98 8.38 -79.96
N GLN A 316 -22.18 7.98 -80.39
CA GLN A 316 -22.50 7.57 -81.77
C GLN A 316 -23.46 8.58 -82.40
#